data_AF-A0A968BYQ3-F1
#
_entry.id   AF-A0A968BYQ3-F1
#
_cell.length_a   1.000
_cell.length_b   1.000
_cell.length_c   1.000
_cell.angle_alpha   90.00
_cell.angle_beta   90.00
_cell.angle_gamma   90.00
#
_symmetry.space_group_name_H-M   'P 1'
#
loop_
_entity.id
_entity.type
_entity.pdbx_description
1 polymer ?
#
loop_
_entity_poly.entity_id
_entity_poly.type
_entity_poly.pdbx_seq_one_letter_code
_entity_poly.pdbx_strand_id
1 'polypeptide(L)'
;MLQLWFVLDNPSLLNDVLAAWTDAGVRGITILESTGVHRVRSRTSTEDAPFMLGFSRLLRTDQVGHHTLFAVVRDMEVVESVVAATEKVVGDL
;
A
#
# COMPACT_ATOMS: atom_id res chain seq x y z
N MET A 1 18.71 0.40 -15.07
CA MET A 1 18.23 0.63 -13.69
C MET A 1 16.89 1.34 -13.77
N LEU A 2 15.87 0.77 -13.14
CA LEU A 2 14.49 1.22 -13.19
C LEU A 2 13.95 1.36 -11.77
N GLN A 3 13.02 2.30 -11.59
CA GLN A 3 12.39 2.57 -10.30
C GLN A 3 10.95 2.02 -10.33
N LEU A 4 10.61 1.20 -9.34
CA LEU A 4 9.26 0.69 -9.10
C LEU A 4 8.59 1.48 -7.98
N TRP A 5 7.30 1.77 -8.18
CA TRP A 5 6.40 2.39 -7.23
C TRP A 5 5.14 1.55 -7.19
N PHE A 6 4.78 1.07 -6.01
CA PHE A 6 3.57 0.28 -5.81
C PHE A 6 2.83 0.76 -4.57
N VAL A 7 1.52 0.95 -4.69
CA VAL A 7 0.66 1.36 -3.57
C VAL A 7 -0.19 0.17 -3.19
N LEU A 8 0.07 -0.39 -2.01
CA LEU A 8 -0.71 -1.49 -1.44
C LEU A 8 -1.82 -0.93 -0.56
N ASP A 9 -3.07 -1.09 -1.00
CA ASP A 9 -4.25 -0.65 -0.25
C ASP A 9 -4.55 -1.54 0.96
N ASN A 10 -4.41 -2.86 0.80
CA ASN A 10 -4.66 -3.84 1.85
C ASN A 10 -3.37 -4.18 2.64
N PRO A 11 -3.16 -3.63 3.85
CA PRO A 11 -1.95 -3.87 4.63
C PRO A 11 -1.78 -5.33 5.06
N SER A 12 -2.85 -6.14 5.07
CA SER A 12 -2.73 -7.56 5.43
C SER A 12 -1.89 -8.36 4.44
N LEU A 13 -1.73 -7.88 3.21
CA LEU A 13 -0.97 -8.55 2.14
C LEU A 13 0.50 -8.11 2.11
N LEU A 14 0.93 -7.19 2.98
CA LEU A 14 2.27 -6.59 2.88
C LEU A 14 3.37 -7.65 2.91
N ASN A 15 3.33 -8.57 3.86
CA ASN A 15 4.37 -9.59 4.00
C ASN A 15 4.44 -10.51 2.78
N ASP A 16 3.28 -10.87 2.22
CA ASP A 16 3.20 -11.73 1.04
C ASP A 16 3.77 -11.01 -0.20
N VAL A 17 3.48 -9.72 -0.36
CA VAL A 17 4.06 -8.89 -1.43
C VAL A 17 5.57 -8.76 -1.27
N LEU A 18 6.07 -8.50 -0.05
CA LEU A 18 7.51 -8.37 0.21
C LEU A 18 8.26 -9.68 -0.07
N ALA A 19 7.68 -10.82 0.30
CA ALA A 19 8.23 -12.13 -0.02
C ALA A 19 8.26 -12.35 -1.55
N ALA A 20 7.15 -12.10 -2.23
CA ALA A 20 7.04 -12.24 -3.68
C ALA A 20 8.06 -11.37 -4.44
N TRP A 21 8.28 -10.13 -4.00
CA TRP A 21 9.26 -9.22 -4.60
C TRP A 21 10.70 -9.69 -4.36
N THR A 22 10.99 -10.19 -3.16
CA THR A 22 12.30 -10.76 -2.82
C THR A 22 12.62 -11.97 -3.70
N ASP A 23 11.64 -12.88 -3.85
CA ASP A 23 11.76 -14.07 -4.71
C ASP A 23 11.88 -13.72 -6.20
N ALA A 24 11.23 -12.63 -6.64
CA ALA A 24 11.38 -12.06 -7.99
C ALA A 24 12.72 -11.34 -8.22
N GLY A 25 13.60 -11.28 -7.21
CA GLY A 25 14.95 -10.74 -7.32
C GLY A 25 15.11 -9.27 -6.92
N VAL A 26 14.11 -8.67 -6.28
CA VAL A 26 14.22 -7.34 -5.67
C VAL A 26 15.05 -7.42 -4.40
N ARG A 27 16.21 -6.75 -4.38
CA ARG A 27 17.16 -6.81 -3.25
C ARG A 27 16.92 -5.78 -2.16
N GLY A 28 16.18 -4.72 -2.47
CA GLY A 28 15.96 -3.60 -1.57
C GLY A 28 14.61 -2.97 -1.82
N ILE A 29 13.83 -2.85 -0.75
CA ILE A 29 12.48 -2.29 -0.76
C ILE A 29 12.41 -1.26 0.37
N THR A 30 12.05 -0.03 0.03
CA THR A 30 11.70 1.01 1.00
C THR A 30 10.19 1.09 1.13
N ILE A 31 9.68 1.11 2.36
CA ILE A 31 8.25 1.12 2.64
C ILE A 31 7.90 2.45 3.32
N LEU A 32 6.90 3.15 2.79
CA LEU A 32 6.31 4.32 3.43
C LEU A 32 4.87 4.04 3.80
N GLU A 33 4.51 4.30 5.06
CA GLU A 33 3.11 4.39 5.45
C GLU A 33 2.52 5.69 4.90
N SER A 34 1.42 5.58 4.17
CA SER A 34 0.77 6.71 3.53
C SER A 34 -0.76 6.62 3.64
N THR A 35 -1.46 7.69 3.29
CA THR A 35 -2.94 7.70 3.28
C THR A 35 -3.44 8.35 2.01
N GLY A 36 -4.41 7.71 1.35
CA GLY A 36 -5.03 8.23 0.14
C GLY A 36 -5.85 9.50 0.38
N VAL A 37 -5.83 10.42 -0.59
CA VAL A 37 -6.52 11.73 -0.52
C VAL A 37 -8.02 11.62 -0.28
N HIS A 38 -8.68 10.58 -0.82
CA HIS A 38 -10.12 10.36 -0.63
C HIS A 38 -10.47 10.19 0.86
N ARG A 39 -9.61 9.48 1.59
CA ARG A 39 -9.80 9.20 3.02
C ARG A 39 -9.52 10.44 3.88
N VAL A 40 -8.59 11.28 3.46
CA VAL A 40 -8.35 12.58 4.09
C VAL A 40 -9.58 13.48 3.91
N ARG A 41 -10.13 13.56 2.69
CA ARG A 41 -11.32 14.37 2.39
C ARG A 41 -12.57 13.88 3.10
N SER A 42 -12.81 12.58 3.19
CA SER A 42 -13.96 12.05 3.93
C SER A 42 -13.91 12.39 5.43
N ARG A 43 -12.70 12.50 5.99
CA ARG A 43 -12.49 12.87 7.40
C ARG A 43 -12.76 14.34 7.71
N THR A 44 -12.51 15.24 6.76
CA THR A 44 -12.77 16.69 6.88
C THR A 44 -14.20 17.06 6.49
N SER A 45 -14.83 16.39 5.53
CA SER A 45 -16.24 16.63 5.17
C SER A 45 -17.27 16.21 6.25
N THR A 46 -16.82 15.55 7.33
CA THR A 46 -17.69 15.11 8.44
C THR A 46 -17.63 16.08 9.64
N GLU A 47 -17.00 17.24 9.51
CA GLU A 47 -16.88 18.24 10.59
C GLU A 47 -18.23 18.84 11.05
N ASP A 48 -19.31 18.67 10.28
CA ASP A 48 -20.67 19.11 10.64
C ASP A 48 -21.53 18.03 11.33
N ALA A 49 -20.97 16.86 11.65
CA ALA A 49 -21.76 15.76 12.21
C ALA A 49 -21.83 15.80 13.75
N PRO A 50 -23.01 15.54 14.36
CA PRO A 50 -23.22 15.70 15.79
C PRO A 50 -22.26 14.84 16.63
N PHE A 51 -21.84 15.40 17.77
CA PHE A 51 -20.86 14.91 18.75
C PHE A 51 -20.95 13.41 19.12
N MET A 52 -22.11 12.77 18.93
CA MET A 52 -22.31 11.32 19.08
C MET A 52 -21.44 10.45 18.15
N LEU A 53 -20.95 10.99 17.02
CA LEU A 53 -20.02 10.28 16.12
C LEU A 53 -18.54 10.40 16.54
N GLY A 54 -18.21 11.14 17.60
CA GLY A 54 -16.81 11.37 18.03
C GLY A 54 -16.15 10.15 18.69
N PHE A 55 -16.91 9.34 19.44
CA PHE A 55 -16.36 8.14 20.10
C PHE A 55 -16.09 7.00 19.12
N SER A 56 -16.93 6.83 18.09
CA SER A 56 -16.65 5.85 17.02
C SER A 56 -15.44 6.23 16.18
N ARG A 57 -15.05 7.52 16.13
CA ARG A 57 -13.84 8.01 15.46
C ARG A 57 -12.56 7.70 16.25
N LEU A 58 -12.61 7.71 17.58
CA LEU A 58 -11.50 7.28 18.46
C LEU A 58 -11.35 5.76 18.53
N LEU A 59 -12.46 5.03 18.38
CA LEU A 59 -12.51 3.55 18.35
C LEU A 59 -12.25 2.96 16.97
N ARG A 60 -12.12 3.80 15.93
CA ARG A 60 -11.58 3.37 14.64
C ARG A 60 -10.07 3.16 14.81
N THR A 61 -9.73 1.99 15.34
CA THR A 61 -8.45 1.32 15.10
C THR A 61 -8.46 0.78 13.66
N ASP A 62 -8.81 1.60 12.68
CA ASP A 62 -8.50 1.21 11.31
C ASP A 62 -6.97 1.23 11.21
N GLN A 63 -6.37 0.17 10.70
CA GLN A 63 -4.99 0.23 10.23
C GLN A 63 -5.03 1.09 8.97
N VAL A 64 -4.95 2.41 9.11
CA VAL A 64 -5.39 3.38 8.08
C VAL A 64 -4.34 3.71 7.02
N GLY A 65 -3.29 2.90 6.95
CA GLY A 65 -2.18 3.11 6.04
C GLY A 65 -2.36 2.32 4.76
N HIS A 66 -2.11 2.95 3.62
CA HIS A 66 -1.57 2.22 2.48
C HIS A 66 -0.07 2.09 2.70
N HIS A 67 0.52 1.02 2.17
CA HIS A 67 1.95 0.88 2.13
C HIS A 67 2.42 1.25 0.72
N THR A 68 3.23 2.29 0.61
CA THR A 68 3.87 2.64 -0.66
C THR A 68 5.25 2.01 -0.69
N LEU A 69 5.46 1.07 -1.60
CA LEU A 69 6.70 0.34 -1.80
C LEU A 69 7.51 0.97 -2.92
N PHE A 70 8.80 1.17 -2.66
CA PHE A 70 9.78 1.67 -3.61
C PHE A 70 10.89 0.64 -3.78
N ALA A 71 11.26 0.34 -5.01
CA ALA A 71 12.39 -0.52 -5.29
C ALA A 71 13.16 -0.04 -6.52
N VAL A 72 14.46 -0.30 -6.55
CA VAL A 72 15.31 -0.09 -7.73
C VAL A 72 15.70 -1.46 -8.28
N VAL A 73 15.37 -1.70 -9.55
CA VAL A 73 15.67 -2.96 -10.24
C VAL A 73 16.59 -2.73 -11.44
N ARG A 74 17.21 -3.81 -11.92
CA ARG A 74 18.28 -3.72 -12.93
C ARG A 74 17.73 -3.40 -14.32
N ASP A 75 16.68 -4.10 -14.71
CA ASP A 75 16.15 -4.19 -16.08
C ASP A 75 14.64 -4.51 -16.07
N MET A 76 14.03 -4.53 -17.26
CA MET A 76 12.59 -4.77 -17.43
C MET A 76 12.18 -6.22 -17.15
N GLU A 77 13.08 -7.19 -17.28
CA GLU A 77 12.76 -8.60 -16.99
C GLU A 77 12.41 -8.77 -15.51
N VAL A 78 13.17 -8.11 -14.62
CA VAL A 78 12.83 -8.06 -13.19
C VAL A 78 11.51 -7.31 -12.95
N VAL A 79 11.22 -6.24 -13.70
CA VAL A 79 9.94 -5.51 -13.58
C VAL A 79 8.76 -6.44 -13.90
N GLU A 80 8.80 -7.14 -15.03
CA GLU A 80 7.75 -8.06 -15.45
C GLU A 80 7.56 -9.20 -14.44
N SER A 81 8.66 -9.74 -13.92
CA SER A 81 8.62 -10.74 -12.84
C SER A 81 7.93 -10.21 -11.58
N VAL A 82 8.26 -8.99 -11.16
CA VAL A 82 7.66 -8.34 -9.99
C VAL A 82 6.18 -8.06 -10.18
N VAL A 83 5.76 -7.60 -11.37
CA VAL A 83 4.34 -7.36 -11.69
C VAL A 83 3.56 -8.66 -11.59
N ALA A 84 4.00 -9.71 -12.29
CA ALA A 84 3.33 -11.02 -12.26
C ALA A 84 3.31 -11.65 -10.86
N ALA A 85 4.37 -11.45 -10.06
CA ALA A 85 4.42 -11.91 -8.68
C ALA A 85 3.46 -11.13 -7.78
N THR A 86 3.31 -9.82 -8.01
CA THR A 86 2.37 -8.97 -7.29
C THR A 86 0.93 -9.36 -7.60
N GLU A 87 0.59 -9.56 -8.87
CA GLU A 87 -0.77 -9.93 -9.31
C GLU A 87 -1.23 -11.27 -8.69
N LYS A 88 -0.32 -12.22 -8.51
CA LYS A 88 -0.62 -13.49 -7.81
C LYS A 88 -1.04 -13.30 -6.35
N VAL A 89 -0.60 -12.22 -5.71
CA VAL A 89 -0.89 -11.92 -4.31
C VAL A 89 -2.12 -11.02 -4.18
N VAL A 90 -2.18 -9.95 -4.97
CA VAL A 90 -3.21 -8.89 -4.79
C VAL A 90 -4.38 -9.01 -5.76
N GLY A 91 -4.29 -9.87 -6.78
CA GLY A 91 -5.22 -9.92 -7.91
C GLY A 91 -4.75 -9.06 -9.08
N ASP A 92 -5.65 -8.85 -10.04
CA ASP A 92 -5.38 -8.02 -11.23
C ASP A 92 -5.03 -6.58 -10.82
N LEU A 93 -3.90 -6.06 -11.32
CA LEU A 93 -3.35 -4.73 -10.98
C LEU A 93 -3.96 -3.61 -11.83
#